data_AF-A0A3R7GP23-F1
#
_entry.id   AF-A0A3R7GP23-F1
#
_cell.length_a   1.000
_cell.length_b   1.000
_cell.length_c   1.000
_cell.angle_alpha   90.00
_cell.angle_beta   90.00
_cell.angle_gamma   90.00
#
_symmetry.space_group_name_H-M   'P 1'
#
loop_
_entity.id
_entity.type
_entity.pdbx_description
1 polymer ?
#
loop_
_entity_poly.entity_id
_entity_poly.type
_entity_poly.pdbx_seq_one_letter_code
_entity_poly.pdbx_strand_id
1 'polypeptide(L)'
;MSPNVEDRPGLARNDYVIAGSVSGFVSRAIVQPLDVLKIRFQLQSEPIRVCNTSKYHGFVQAIRCINKEEGVVAFWKGHIPAQLQAVTFTALQFSTFEVLVAHFGRKTVSNSTHDKRIALRSPNTLGTFICGSLAGSFAAIATQPLDVLRTRFIAQGEPKLYR
;
A
#
# COMPACT_ATOMS: atom_id res chain seq x y z
N MET A 1 17.59 -15.63 -43.23
CA MET A 1 18.62 -15.35 -42.20
C MET A 1 17.98 -14.44 -41.17
N SER A 2 17.21 -15.00 -40.25
CA SER A 2 16.54 -14.23 -39.20
C SER A 2 17.57 -13.89 -38.13
N PRO A 3 17.69 -12.63 -37.69
CA PRO A 3 18.66 -12.26 -36.68
C PRO A 3 18.29 -12.90 -35.33
N ASN A 4 19.29 -13.48 -34.68
CA ASN A 4 19.20 -14.10 -33.36
C ASN A 4 18.68 -13.09 -32.33
N VAL A 5 17.65 -13.48 -31.59
CA VAL A 5 16.98 -12.68 -30.54
C VAL A 5 17.72 -12.79 -29.18
N GLU A 6 18.89 -13.42 -29.14
CA GLU A 6 19.47 -14.01 -27.93
C GLU A 6 20.66 -13.26 -27.29
N ASP A 7 20.83 -11.95 -27.50
CA ASP A 7 21.89 -11.17 -26.83
C ASP A 7 21.32 -9.94 -26.10
N ARG A 8 20.34 -10.16 -25.20
CA ARG A 8 19.99 -9.16 -24.19
C ARG A 8 20.79 -9.45 -22.93
N PRO A 9 21.61 -8.51 -22.42
CA PRO A 9 22.27 -8.71 -21.13
C PRO A 9 21.17 -8.95 -20.08
N GLY A 10 21.15 -10.15 -19.50
CA GLY A 10 20.17 -10.51 -18.50
C GLY A 10 20.26 -9.52 -17.34
N LEU A 11 19.20 -8.72 -17.14
CA LEU A 11 19.12 -7.74 -16.06
C LEU A 11 19.43 -8.44 -14.74
N ALA A 12 20.33 -7.87 -13.93
CA ALA A 12 20.65 -8.43 -12.63
C ALA A 12 19.40 -8.41 -11.73
N ARG A 13 19.32 -9.30 -10.74
CA ARG A 13 18.23 -9.30 -9.73
C ARG A 13 18.02 -7.91 -9.11
N ASN A 14 19.12 -7.17 -8.92
CA ASN A 14 19.11 -5.82 -8.38
C ASN A 14 18.41 -4.83 -9.31
N ASP A 15 18.55 -4.98 -10.63
CA ASP A 15 17.91 -4.10 -11.61
C ASP A 15 16.39 -4.24 -11.57
N TYR A 16 15.88 -5.46 -11.41
CA TYR A 16 14.45 -5.70 -11.23
C TYR A 16 13.93 -5.11 -9.91
N VAL A 17 14.70 -5.23 -8.83
CA VAL A 17 14.34 -4.62 -7.53
C VAL A 17 14.29 -3.10 -7.66
N ILE A 18 15.31 -2.48 -8.26
CA ILE A 18 15.39 -1.03 -8.44
C ILE A 18 14.26 -0.55 -9.35
N ALA A 19 14.02 -1.20 -10.49
CA ALA A 19 12.94 -0.86 -11.40
C ALA A 19 11.56 -0.99 -10.74
N GLY A 20 11.37 -2.05 -9.94
CA GLY A 20 10.16 -2.26 -9.14
C GLY A 20 9.96 -1.17 -8.09
N SER A 21 10.99 -0.82 -7.34
CA SER A 21 10.95 0.24 -6.33
C SER A 21 10.66 1.61 -6.95
N VAL A 22 11.33 1.96 -8.05
CA VAL A 22 11.12 3.24 -8.75
C VAL A 22 9.70 3.32 -9.32
N SER A 23 9.24 2.27 -10.01
CA SER A 23 7.88 2.27 -10.57
C SER A 23 6.81 2.36 -9.47
N GLY A 24 6.99 1.66 -8.35
CA GLY A 24 6.10 1.74 -7.19
C GLY A 24 6.08 3.13 -6.56
N PHE A 25 7.24 3.78 -6.42
CA PHE A 25 7.34 5.14 -5.91
C PHE A 25 6.65 6.15 -6.81
N VAL A 26 6.90 6.09 -8.13
CA VAL A 26 6.28 7.00 -9.12
C VAL A 26 4.77 6.81 -9.15
N SER A 27 4.30 5.56 -9.19
CA SER A 27 2.87 5.24 -9.15
C SER A 27 2.19 5.84 -7.92
N ARG A 28 2.80 5.66 -6.74
CA ARG A 28 2.31 6.26 -5.49
C ARG A 28 2.32 7.79 -5.52
N ALA A 29 3.36 8.41 -6.07
CA ALA A 29 3.44 9.87 -6.14
C ALA A 29 2.31 10.46 -7.00
N ILE A 30 1.92 9.77 -8.08
CA ILE A 30 0.80 10.15 -8.94
C ILE A 30 -0.55 9.94 -8.25
N VAL A 31 -0.70 8.85 -7.48
CA VAL A 31 -1.96 8.51 -6.79
C VAL A 31 -2.16 9.28 -5.48
N GLN A 32 -1.08 9.74 -4.83
CA GLN A 32 -1.09 10.40 -3.52
C GLN A 32 -2.11 11.55 -3.39
N PRO A 33 -2.27 12.47 -4.36
CA PRO A 33 -3.29 13.53 -4.29
C PRO A 33 -4.72 12.98 -4.18
N LEU A 34 -5.01 11.86 -4.85
CA LEU A 34 -6.32 11.20 -4.79
C LEU A 34 -6.56 10.55 -3.42
N ASP A 35 -5.53 9.94 -2.83
CA ASP A 35 -5.60 9.36 -1.49
C ASP A 35 -5.91 10.44 -0.42
N VAL A 36 -5.22 11.59 -0.49
CA VAL A 36 -5.47 12.71 0.42
C VAL A 36 -6.89 13.24 0.27
N LEU A 37 -7.34 13.39 -0.97
CA LEU A 37 -8.69 13.87 -1.26
C LEU A 37 -9.75 12.90 -0.74
N LYS A 38 -9.57 11.60 -0.96
CA LYS A 38 -10.46 10.54 -0.44
C LYS A 38 -10.54 10.58 1.08
N ILE A 39 -9.40 10.67 1.77
CA ILE A 39 -9.37 10.74 3.24
C ILE A 39 -10.08 11.99 3.75
N ARG A 40 -9.88 13.16 3.13
CA ARG A 40 -10.58 14.39 3.53
C ARG A 40 -12.09 14.33 3.32
N PHE A 41 -12.55 13.72 2.22
CA PHE A 41 -13.97 13.47 2.01
C PHE A 41 -14.56 12.48 3.03
N GLN A 42 -13.82 11.42 3.39
CA GLN A 42 -14.26 10.45 4.40
C GLN A 42 -14.24 11.03 5.83
N LEU A 43 -13.32 11.96 6.13
CA LEU A 43 -13.25 12.67 7.41
C LEU A 43 -14.31 13.78 7.53
N GLN A 44 -14.89 14.23 6.42
CA GLN A 44 -16.02 15.15 6.46
C GLN A 44 -17.24 14.40 7.02
N SER A 45 -17.51 14.61 8.30
CA SER A 45 -18.66 14.03 9.01
C SER A 45 -20.00 14.63 8.57
N GLU A 46 -19.98 15.82 7.97
CA GLU A 46 -21.21 16.47 7.48
C GLU A 46 -21.75 15.78 6.22
N PRO A 47 -23.05 15.47 6.18
CA PRO A 47 -23.66 14.87 5.01
C PRO A 47 -23.47 15.78 3.80
N ILE A 48 -23.27 15.17 2.62
CA ILE A 48 -23.28 15.85 1.30
C ILE A 48 -24.71 16.33 1.02
N ARG A 49 -25.15 17.33 1.78
CA ARG A 49 -26.40 18.05 1.58
C ARG A 49 -26.02 19.49 1.28
N VAL A 50 -26.74 20.07 0.32
CA VAL A 50 -26.67 21.49 -0.02
C VAL A 50 -27.29 22.29 1.14
N CYS A 51 -26.65 22.25 2.29
CA CYS A 51 -26.85 23.19 3.38
C CYS A 51 -25.57 24.01 3.49
N ASN A 52 -25.74 25.28 3.85
CA ASN A 52 -24.74 26.35 3.86
C ASN A 52 -23.50 26.11 4.76
N THR A 53 -23.31 24.88 5.27
CA THR A 53 -22.25 24.47 6.20
C THR A 53 -21.26 23.47 5.60
N SER A 54 -21.57 22.79 4.48
CA SER A 54 -20.71 21.74 3.91
C SER A 54 -19.50 22.31 3.16
N LYS A 55 -18.28 22.04 3.65
CA LYS A 55 -17.03 22.63 3.12
C LYS A 55 -16.68 22.16 1.68
N TYR A 56 -17.13 20.97 1.26
CA TYR A 56 -16.84 20.41 -0.07
C TYR A 56 -18.11 19.91 -0.78
N HIS A 57 -18.57 20.59 -1.84
CA HIS A 57 -19.74 20.17 -2.65
C HIS A 57 -19.36 19.31 -3.87
N GLY A 58 -18.07 19.23 -4.23
CA GLY A 58 -17.63 18.42 -5.36
C GLY A 58 -16.11 18.27 -5.47
N PHE A 59 -15.66 17.28 -6.24
CA PHE A 59 -14.26 16.90 -6.39
C PHE A 59 -13.35 18.07 -6.85
N VAL A 60 -13.77 18.78 -7.90
CA VAL A 60 -13.00 19.91 -8.48
C VAL A 60 -13.01 21.13 -7.55
N GLN A 61 -14.11 21.39 -6.85
CA GLN A 61 -14.18 22.47 -5.86
C GLN A 61 -13.27 22.17 -4.67
N ALA A 62 -13.25 20.92 -4.19
CA ALA A 62 -12.40 20.49 -3.08
C ALA A 62 -10.91 20.65 -3.42
N ILE A 63 -10.49 20.24 -4.62
CA ILE A 63 -9.10 20.44 -5.07
C ILE A 63 -8.75 21.94 -5.09
N ARG A 64 -9.62 22.79 -5.64
CA ARG A 64 -9.39 24.25 -5.69
C ARG A 64 -9.35 24.87 -4.29
N CYS A 65 -10.22 24.44 -3.39
CA CYS A 65 -10.29 24.91 -2.01
C CYS A 65 -9.04 24.50 -1.22
N ILE A 66 -8.63 23.23 -1.27
CA ILE A 66 -7.40 22.73 -0.62
C ILE A 66 -6.17 23.47 -1.15
N ASN A 67 -6.08 23.64 -2.47
CA ASN A 67 -4.96 24.36 -3.07
C ASN A 67 -4.90 25.84 -2.65
N LYS A 68 -6.05 26.48 -2.42
CA LYS A 68 -6.13 27.88 -1.99
C LYS A 68 -5.85 28.05 -0.48
N GLU A 69 -6.25 27.10 0.34
CA GLU A 69 -6.13 27.17 1.80
C GLU A 69 -4.79 26.67 2.32
N GLU A 70 -4.28 25.55 1.79
CA GLU A 70 -3.08 24.88 2.30
C GLU A 70 -1.96 24.74 1.25
N GLY A 71 -2.25 25.06 -0.01
CA GLY A 71 -1.29 24.98 -1.12
C GLY A 71 -1.12 23.58 -1.70
N VAL A 72 -0.31 23.50 -2.77
CA VAL A 72 -0.04 22.26 -3.53
C VAL A 72 0.65 21.18 -2.67
N VAL A 73 1.43 21.58 -1.66
CA VAL A 73 2.15 20.66 -0.77
C VAL A 73 1.19 19.83 0.10
N ALA A 74 -0.02 20.33 0.35
CA ALA A 74 -1.03 19.62 1.14
C ALA A 74 -1.41 18.27 0.53
N PHE A 75 -1.33 18.13 -0.79
CA PHE A 75 -1.63 16.87 -1.49
C PHE A 75 -0.58 15.78 -1.25
N TRP A 76 0.64 16.12 -0.81
CA TRP A 76 1.71 15.16 -0.47
C TRP A 76 1.90 14.99 1.04
N LYS A 77 1.11 15.66 1.88
CA LYS A 77 1.12 15.43 3.33
C LYS A 77 0.81 13.96 3.61
N GLY A 78 1.62 13.33 4.47
CA GLY A 78 1.49 11.92 4.83
C GLY A 78 2.02 10.91 3.80
N HIS A 79 2.72 11.34 2.72
CA HIS A 79 3.30 10.41 1.75
C HIS A 79 4.37 9.49 2.38
N ILE A 80 5.27 10.04 3.20
CA ILE A 80 6.34 9.28 3.87
C ILE A 80 5.78 8.15 4.77
N PRO A 81 4.88 8.42 5.74
CA PRO A 81 4.30 7.37 6.57
C PRO A 81 3.47 6.38 5.74
N ALA A 82 2.79 6.81 4.66
CA ALA A 82 2.09 5.91 3.76
C ALA A 82 3.02 4.93 3.03
N GLN A 83 4.19 5.39 2.59
CA GLN A 83 5.20 4.53 1.99
C GLN A 83 5.77 3.53 3.00
N LEU A 84 6.15 4.01 4.17
CA LEU A 84 6.69 3.16 5.24
C LEU A 84 5.68 2.09 5.67
N GLN A 85 4.42 2.48 5.85
CA GLN A 85 3.32 1.58 6.17
C GLN A 85 3.18 0.47 5.12
N ALA A 86 3.18 0.82 3.83
CA ALA A 86 3.02 -0.15 2.77
C ALA A 86 4.19 -1.14 2.67
N VAL A 87 5.42 -0.64 2.80
CA VAL A 87 6.63 -1.48 2.77
C VAL A 87 6.61 -2.45 3.95
N THR A 88 6.33 -1.95 5.16
CA THR A 88 6.23 -2.78 6.37
C THR A 88 5.11 -3.81 6.27
N PHE A 89 3.92 -3.41 5.82
CA PHE A 89 2.79 -4.32 5.65
C PHE A 89 3.10 -5.46 4.69
N THR A 90 3.61 -5.14 3.50
CA THR A 90 3.95 -6.16 2.50
C THR A 90 5.09 -7.07 2.96
N ALA A 91 6.15 -6.51 3.56
CA ALA A 91 7.26 -7.29 4.09
C ALA A 91 6.80 -8.28 5.18
N LEU A 92 5.98 -7.83 6.13
CA LEU A 92 5.43 -8.69 7.18
C LEU A 92 4.46 -9.73 6.62
N GLN A 93 3.56 -9.33 5.72
CA GLN A 93 2.60 -10.24 5.10
C GLN A 93 3.31 -11.39 4.37
N PHE A 94 4.30 -11.08 3.52
CA PHE A 94 5.06 -12.11 2.80
C PHE A 94 5.90 -12.97 3.74
N SER A 95 6.59 -12.37 4.71
CA SER A 95 7.42 -13.12 5.69
C SER A 95 6.57 -14.09 6.52
N THR A 96 5.45 -13.62 7.07
CA THR A 96 4.55 -14.45 7.86
C THR A 96 3.86 -15.50 7.00
N PHE A 97 3.49 -15.17 5.76
CA PHE A 97 2.94 -16.15 4.82
C PHE A 97 3.94 -17.27 4.52
N GLU A 98 5.20 -16.96 4.24
CA GLU A 98 6.24 -17.98 4.01
C GLU A 98 6.46 -18.89 5.23
N VAL A 99 6.49 -18.30 6.43
CA VAL A 99 6.62 -19.07 7.68
C VAL A 99 5.43 -19.99 7.89
N LEU A 100 4.20 -19.49 7.70
CA LEU A 100 2.98 -20.27 7.85
C LEU A 100 2.93 -21.39 6.81
N VAL A 101 3.15 -21.11 5.52
CA VAL A 101 3.21 -22.15 4.48
C VAL A 101 4.31 -23.17 4.78
N ALA A 102 5.48 -22.76 5.27
CA ALA A 102 6.54 -23.69 5.63
C ALA A 102 6.17 -24.59 6.81
N HIS A 103 5.43 -24.09 7.80
CA HIS A 103 4.94 -24.88 8.92
C HIS A 103 3.81 -25.85 8.51
N PHE A 104 2.88 -25.42 7.66
CA PHE A 104 1.80 -26.26 7.15
C PHE A 104 2.30 -27.31 6.13
N GLY A 105 3.25 -26.94 5.26
CA GLY A 105 3.83 -27.82 4.24
C GLY A 105 4.76 -28.90 4.81
N ARG A 106 5.39 -28.67 5.98
CA ARG A 106 6.20 -29.68 6.69
C ARG A 106 5.39 -30.90 7.12
N LYS A 107 4.06 -30.81 7.25
CA LYS A 107 3.20 -31.97 7.54
C LYS A 107 2.88 -32.82 6.30
N THR A 108 3.21 -32.36 5.10
CA THR A 108 2.79 -33.01 3.85
C THR A 108 3.94 -33.50 2.98
N VAL A 109 5.16 -32.95 3.07
CA VAL A 109 6.29 -33.43 2.23
C VAL A 109 7.62 -33.36 2.99
N SER A 110 8.20 -34.55 3.22
CA SER A 110 9.58 -34.76 3.66
C SER A 110 10.53 -34.75 2.45
N ASN A 111 11.65 -34.03 2.56
CA ASN A 111 12.84 -34.06 1.70
C ASN A 111 12.71 -33.74 0.18
N SER A 112 12.63 -32.45 -0.20
CA SER A 112 13.38 -31.89 -1.35
C SER A 112 13.20 -30.37 -1.49
N THR A 113 14.30 -29.64 -1.61
CA THR A 113 14.37 -28.17 -1.74
C THR A 113 13.73 -27.61 -3.03
N HIS A 114 13.50 -28.45 -4.04
CA HIS A 114 12.86 -28.05 -5.30
C HIS A 114 11.33 -27.92 -5.19
N ASP A 115 10.71 -28.55 -4.18
CA ASP A 115 9.25 -28.67 -4.02
C ASP A 115 8.59 -27.52 -3.26
N LYS A 116 9.33 -26.55 -2.68
CA LYS A 116 8.69 -25.36 -2.06
C LYS A 116 7.83 -24.57 -3.05
N ARG A 117 8.22 -24.55 -4.33
CA ARG A 117 7.43 -23.96 -5.42
C ARG A 117 6.20 -24.81 -5.78
N ILE A 118 6.24 -26.11 -5.49
CA ILE A 118 5.16 -27.07 -5.78
C ILE A 118 4.20 -27.19 -4.59
N ALA A 119 4.63 -26.92 -3.36
CA ALA A 119 3.74 -26.78 -2.20
C ALA A 119 2.77 -25.59 -2.34
N LEU A 120 3.21 -24.51 -3.03
CA LEU A 120 2.32 -23.42 -3.50
C LEU A 120 1.35 -23.88 -4.61
N ARG A 121 1.67 -24.96 -5.31
CA ARG A 121 0.91 -25.54 -6.43
C ARG A 121 -0.02 -26.68 -6.01
N SER A 122 0.14 -27.23 -4.80
CA SER A 122 -0.78 -28.21 -4.25
C SER A 122 -2.13 -27.53 -3.95
N PRO A 123 -3.26 -28.03 -4.50
CA PRO A 123 -4.53 -27.31 -4.60
C PRO A 123 -5.33 -27.29 -3.28
N ASN A 124 -4.67 -27.08 -2.15
CA ASN A 124 -5.32 -26.76 -0.89
C ASN A 124 -5.58 -25.24 -0.85
N THR A 125 -6.43 -24.75 -1.75
CA THR A 125 -6.85 -23.33 -1.84
C THR A 125 -7.31 -22.79 -0.48
N LEU A 126 -7.94 -23.64 0.33
CA LEU A 126 -8.35 -23.29 1.69
C LEU A 126 -7.17 -23.10 2.65
N GLY A 127 -6.12 -23.93 2.54
CA GLY A 127 -4.93 -23.83 3.39
C GLY A 127 -4.10 -22.58 3.08
N THR A 128 -3.95 -22.25 1.80
CA THR A 128 -3.31 -21.00 1.38
C THR A 128 -4.15 -19.77 1.72
N PHE A 129 -5.48 -19.89 1.67
CA PHE A 129 -6.41 -18.84 2.13
C PHE A 129 -6.23 -18.56 3.62
N ILE A 130 -6.30 -19.58 4.49
CA ILE A 130 -6.14 -19.42 5.95
C ILE A 130 -4.76 -18.82 6.28
N CYS A 131 -3.71 -19.32 5.63
CA CYS A 131 -2.37 -18.77 5.75
C CYS A 131 -2.31 -17.28 5.36
N GLY A 132 -2.90 -16.93 4.21
CA GLY A 132 -2.99 -15.55 3.74
C GLY A 132 -3.76 -14.65 4.69
N SER A 133 -4.89 -15.11 5.23
CA SER A 133 -5.69 -14.38 6.22
C SER A 133 -4.92 -14.16 7.53
N LEU A 134 -4.26 -15.17 8.07
CA LEU A 134 -3.48 -15.05 9.30
C LEU A 134 -2.27 -14.12 9.11
N ALA A 135 -1.56 -14.25 7.99
CA ALA A 135 -0.46 -13.36 7.66
C ALA A 135 -0.92 -11.91 7.50
N GLY A 136 -2.06 -11.69 6.83
CA GLY A 136 -2.66 -10.36 6.65
C GLY A 136 -3.09 -9.72 7.97
N SER A 137 -3.76 -10.48 8.85
CA SER A 137 -4.16 -10.00 10.18
C SER A 137 -2.96 -9.64 11.05
N PHE A 138 -1.91 -10.47 11.04
CA PHE A 138 -0.67 -10.18 11.77
C PHE A 138 0.02 -8.92 11.24
N ALA A 139 0.16 -8.80 9.92
CA ALA A 139 0.73 -7.63 9.28
C ALA A 139 -0.08 -6.35 9.59
N ALA A 140 -1.41 -6.45 9.62
CA ALA A 140 -2.30 -5.35 9.96
C ALA A 140 -2.06 -4.87 11.39
N ILE A 141 -2.06 -5.77 12.39
CA ILE A 141 -1.83 -5.43 13.80
C ILE A 141 -0.48 -4.74 13.98
N ALA A 142 0.58 -5.28 13.37
CA ALA A 142 1.92 -4.72 13.46
C ALA A 142 2.03 -3.34 12.78
N THR A 143 1.23 -3.09 11.75
CA THR A 143 1.26 -1.85 10.95
C THR A 143 0.29 -0.78 11.45
N GLN A 144 -0.68 -1.14 12.27
CA GLN A 144 -1.70 -0.25 12.81
C GLN A 144 -1.19 1.05 13.46
N PRO A 145 -0.05 1.10 14.19
CA PRO A 145 0.49 2.38 14.66
C PRO A 145 0.89 3.33 13.52
N LEU A 146 1.38 2.80 12.39
CA LEU A 146 1.74 3.61 11.21
C LEU A 146 0.50 4.14 10.50
N ASP A 147 -0.60 3.37 10.47
CA ASP A 147 -1.90 3.84 9.97
C ASP A 147 -2.40 5.05 10.76
N VAL A 148 -2.29 5.01 12.09
CA VAL A 148 -2.67 6.13 12.97
C VAL A 148 -1.80 7.35 12.69
N LEU A 149 -0.48 7.18 12.51
CA LEU A 149 0.40 8.29 12.14
C LEU A 149 0.05 8.89 10.79
N ARG A 150 -0.16 8.05 9.76
CA ARG A 150 -0.55 8.49 8.42
C ARG A 150 -1.84 9.31 8.47
N THR A 151 -2.87 8.79 9.12
CA THR A 151 -4.16 9.48 9.22
C THR A 151 -4.05 10.80 9.99
N ARG A 152 -3.27 10.86 11.08
CA ARG A 152 -3.03 12.12 11.81
C ARG A 152 -2.29 13.16 10.96
N PHE A 153 -1.25 12.76 10.22
CA PHE A 153 -0.52 13.68 9.34
C PHE A 153 -1.37 14.19 8.17
N ILE A 154 -2.28 13.36 7.64
CA ILE A 154 -3.18 13.75 6.55
C ILE A 154 -4.34 14.62 7.09
N ALA A 155 -4.81 14.35 8.32
CA ALA A 155 -5.87 15.10 8.97
C ALA A 155 -5.45 16.49 9.45
N GLN A 156 -4.16 16.75 9.65
CA GLN A 156 -3.63 18.10 9.96
C GLN A 156 -3.74 19.02 8.73
N GLY A 157 -4.94 19.59 8.54
CA GLY A 157 -5.13 20.81 7.76
C GLY A 157 -4.82 22.03 8.62
N GLU A 158 -3.99 22.95 8.11
CA GLU A 158 -3.93 24.32 8.65
C GLU A 158 -5.35 24.91 8.56
N PRO A 159 -5.83 25.59 9.63
CA PRO A 159 -5.12 26.69 10.27
C PRO A 159 -4.55 26.34 11.66
N LYS A 160 -3.59 27.15 12.15
CA LYS A 160 -3.26 27.25 13.58
C LYS A 160 -4.54 27.41 14.41
N LEU A 161 -4.97 26.33 15.03
CA LEU A 161 -6.18 26.29 15.87
C LEU A 161 -5.91 26.64 17.34
N TYR A 162 -4.80 27.32 17.63
CA TYR A 162 -4.59 28.02 18.90
C TYR A 162 -3.77 29.30 18.64
N ARG A 163 -4.28 30.41 19.15
CA ARG A 163 -3.53 31.65 19.38
C ARG A 163 -3.08 31.67 20.84
#